data_AF-U9TZW7-F1
#
_entry.id   AF-U9TZW7-F1
#
_cell.length_a   1.000
_cell.length_b   1.000
_cell.length_c   1.000
_cell.angle_alpha   90.00
_cell.angle_beta   90.00
_cell.angle_gamma   90.00
#
_symmetry.space_group_name_H-M   'P 1'
#
loop_
_entity.id
_entity.type
_entity.pdbx_description
1 polymer ?
#
loop_
_entity_poly.entity_id
_entity_poly.type
_entity_poly.pdbx_seq_one_letter_code
_entity_poly.pdbx_strand_id
1 'polypeptide(L)'
;MDFFIKGINKLIKPSHEICGCKRYNYICFAIRFKQNFKNWTSGNDDIDKFIQNAQLSAHENVKEVLEWILYDRFYDIEYIANKKVYKANWIDGNIKCWDYEKQDWGRNNNIIVTLKELNDPKIITLEFMDEIKIDHKFYGITQNPETKPEF
;
A
#
# COMPACT_ATOMS: atom_id res chain seq x y z
N MET A 1 12.55 10.46 -24.13
CA MET A 1 12.12 11.55 -23.24
C MET A 1 11.73 10.84 -21.97
N ASP A 2 12.73 10.60 -21.12
CA ASP A 2 12.59 9.67 -20.01
C ASP A 2 12.27 10.52 -18.79
N PHE A 3 10.99 10.55 -18.43
CA PHE A 3 10.49 11.31 -17.30
C PHE A 3 10.97 10.64 -16.01
N PHE A 4 11.84 11.34 -15.28
CA PHE A 4 12.29 10.97 -13.95
C PHE A 4 11.10 11.02 -12.97
N ILE A 5 10.70 9.85 -12.48
CA ILE A 5 9.71 9.71 -11.41
C ILE A 5 10.33 10.28 -10.13
N LYS A 6 9.73 11.31 -9.55
CA LYS A 6 10.14 11.86 -8.24
C LYS A 6 9.26 11.30 -7.12
N GLY A 7 9.93 10.71 -6.13
CA GLY A 7 9.45 10.50 -4.75
C GLY A 7 8.36 9.45 -4.58
N ILE A 8 8.74 8.25 -4.15
CA ILE A 8 7.83 7.16 -3.81
C ILE A 8 7.96 6.88 -2.31
N ASN A 9 6.84 6.84 -1.58
CA ASN A 9 6.82 6.64 -0.13
C ASN A 9 6.23 5.26 0.22
N LYS A 10 6.76 4.63 1.29
CA LYS A 10 6.35 3.29 1.76
C LYS A 10 5.81 3.30 3.20
N LEU A 11 4.86 2.43 3.53
CA LEU A 11 4.17 2.36 4.83
C LEU A 11 4.56 1.19 5.76
N ILE A 12 4.63 1.39 7.09
CA ILE A 12 4.96 0.39 8.15
C ILE A 12 3.96 0.42 9.36
N LYS A 13 3.80 -0.69 10.12
CA LYS A 13 2.73 -1.07 11.11
C LYS A 13 2.92 -0.76 12.64
N PRO A 14 1.82 -0.68 13.44
CA PRO A 14 1.73 -1.06 14.89
C PRO A 14 0.72 -2.21 15.25
N SER A 15 0.70 -2.66 16.52
CA SER A 15 0.17 -3.93 17.07
C SER A 15 -1.37 -4.11 17.21
N HIS A 16 -1.83 -5.35 16.90
CA HIS A 16 -3.08 -6.09 17.20
C HIS A 16 -4.48 -5.49 16.91
N GLU A 17 -5.29 -6.21 16.09
CA GLU A 17 -6.52 -6.92 16.53
C GLU A 17 -7.17 -7.78 15.42
N ILE A 18 -7.98 -8.76 15.86
CA ILE A 18 -8.58 -9.90 15.14
C ILE A 18 -9.82 -9.47 14.32
N CYS A 19 -10.13 -10.15 13.21
CA CYS A 19 -11.42 -9.99 12.50
C CYS A 19 -12.17 -11.31 12.35
N GLY A 20 -13.42 -11.34 12.82
CA GLY A 20 -14.38 -12.40 12.51
C GLY A 20 -15.01 -12.16 11.14
N CYS A 21 -14.89 -13.13 10.24
CA CYS A 21 -15.48 -13.10 8.90
C CYS A 21 -16.47 -14.26 8.77
N LYS A 22 -17.77 -13.98 8.61
CA LYS A 22 -18.79 -15.02 8.41
C LYS A 22 -18.74 -15.57 6.98
N ARG A 23 -18.83 -16.89 6.84
CA ARG A 23 -18.76 -17.67 5.58
C ARG A 23 -20.10 -17.68 4.83
N TYR A 24 -20.06 -17.72 3.50
CA TYR A 24 -20.57 -18.81 2.63
C TYR A 24 -20.42 -18.44 1.13
N ASN A 25 -19.17 -18.34 0.64
CA ASN A 25 -18.69 -18.69 -0.73
C ASN A 25 -17.21 -18.26 -0.81
N TYR A 26 -16.28 -19.19 -1.00
CA TYR A 26 -14.84 -18.88 -0.96
C TYR A 26 -14.35 -18.42 -2.34
N ILE A 27 -14.53 -17.13 -2.62
CA ILE A 27 -13.87 -16.50 -3.77
C ILE A 27 -12.47 -16.08 -3.32
N CYS A 28 -11.46 -16.62 -4.00
CA CYS A 28 -10.05 -16.28 -3.85
C CYS A 28 -9.83 -14.76 -3.88
N PHE A 29 -9.08 -14.21 -2.91
CA PHE A 29 -8.81 -12.77 -2.82
C PHE A 29 -8.09 -12.24 -4.06
N ALA A 30 -7.18 -13.01 -4.66
CA ALA A 30 -6.51 -12.66 -5.91
C ALA A 30 -7.51 -12.40 -7.06
N ILE A 31 -8.62 -13.14 -7.13
CA ILE A 31 -9.68 -12.90 -8.14
C ILE A 31 -10.35 -11.55 -7.90
N ARG A 32 -10.64 -11.22 -6.65
CA ARG A 32 -11.26 -9.93 -6.26
C ARG A 32 -10.35 -8.75 -6.56
N PHE A 33 -9.06 -8.87 -6.23
CA PHE A 33 -8.07 -7.86 -6.61
C PHE A 33 -8.01 -7.68 -8.11
N LYS A 34 -7.89 -8.77 -8.88
CA LYS A 34 -7.84 -8.73 -10.34
C LYS A 34 -9.04 -8.03 -10.97
N GLN A 35 -10.24 -8.20 -10.40
CA GLN A 35 -11.45 -7.50 -10.85
C GLN A 35 -11.37 -5.98 -10.63
N ASN A 36 -10.60 -5.53 -9.63
CA ASN A 36 -10.46 -4.12 -9.25
C ASN A 36 -9.29 -3.39 -9.96
N PHE A 37 -8.45 -4.08 -10.74
CA PHE A 37 -7.26 -3.48 -11.38
C PHE A 37 -7.58 -2.31 -12.31
N LYS A 38 -8.79 -2.26 -12.87
CA LYS A 38 -9.22 -1.16 -13.75
C LYS A 38 -9.67 0.09 -12.99
N ASN A 39 -9.85 0.00 -11.67
CA ASN A 39 -10.43 1.06 -10.85
C ASN A 39 -9.39 1.94 -10.17
N TRP A 40 -8.09 1.62 -10.29
CA TRP A 40 -7.01 2.42 -9.75
C TRP A 40 -5.76 2.28 -10.63
N THR A 41 -4.94 3.31 -10.63
CA THR A 41 -3.59 3.33 -11.21
C THR A 41 -2.76 4.37 -10.47
N SER A 42 -1.47 4.13 -10.34
CA SER A 42 -0.52 5.15 -9.88
C SER A 42 -0.08 6.13 -10.98
N GLY A 43 -0.51 5.90 -12.23
CA GLY A 43 0.06 6.55 -13.40
C GLY A 43 1.49 6.08 -13.73
N ASN A 44 1.91 4.94 -13.17
CA ASN A 44 3.23 4.34 -13.38
C ASN A 44 3.10 2.82 -13.50
N ASP A 45 3.31 2.32 -14.72
CA ASP A 45 3.09 0.92 -15.06
C ASP A 45 3.96 -0.05 -14.24
N ASP A 46 5.18 0.34 -13.87
CA ASP A 46 6.08 -0.52 -13.08
C ASP A 46 5.57 -0.68 -11.63
N ILE A 47 5.12 0.41 -11.02
CA ILE A 47 4.50 0.39 -9.69
C ILE A 47 3.19 -0.40 -9.72
N ASP A 48 2.34 -0.14 -10.72
CA ASP A 48 1.06 -0.81 -10.89
C ASP A 48 1.26 -2.32 -11.05
N LYS A 49 2.14 -2.74 -11.96
CA LYS A 49 2.46 -4.16 -12.17
C LYS A 49 3.02 -4.82 -10.92
N PHE A 50 3.87 -4.10 -10.19
CA PHE A 50 4.45 -4.59 -8.95
C PHE A 50 3.39 -4.84 -7.87
N ILE A 51 2.50 -3.86 -7.62
CA ILE A 51 1.39 -3.98 -6.66
C ILE A 51 0.42 -5.08 -7.10
N GLN A 52 0.07 -5.12 -8.39
CA GLN A 52 -0.83 -6.14 -8.96
C GLN A 52 -0.25 -7.55 -8.78
N ASN A 53 1.06 -7.76 -9.00
CA ASN A 53 1.71 -9.06 -8.77
C ASN A 53 1.63 -9.50 -7.30
N ALA A 54 1.85 -8.58 -6.36
CA ALA A 54 1.68 -8.86 -4.94
C ALA A 54 0.23 -9.22 -4.59
N GLN A 55 -0.74 -8.50 -5.15
CA GLN A 55 -2.18 -8.76 -4.98
C GLN A 55 -2.62 -10.11 -5.60
N LEU A 56 -2.08 -10.50 -6.74
CA LEU A 56 -2.37 -11.79 -7.38
C LEU A 56 -1.83 -13.00 -6.60
N SER A 57 -0.83 -12.77 -5.74
CA SER A 57 -0.24 -13.81 -4.89
C SER A 57 -1.02 -14.00 -3.58
N ALA A 58 -1.94 -13.08 -3.26
CA ALA A 58 -2.75 -13.11 -2.05
C ALA A 58 -4.03 -13.93 -2.27
N HIS A 59 -3.93 -15.25 -2.15
CA HIS A 59 -5.09 -16.14 -2.36
C HIS A 59 -6.07 -16.17 -1.18
N GLU A 60 -5.55 -16.30 0.04
CA GLU A 60 -6.34 -16.57 1.25
C GLU A 60 -6.15 -15.53 2.35
N ASN A 61 -5.13 -14.69 2.19
CA ASN A 61 -4.64 -13.82 3.24
C ASN A 61 -4.25 -12.46 2.66
N VAL A 62 -4.85 -11.42 3.20
CA VAL A 62 -4.59 -10.02 2.83
C VAL A 62 -3.50 -9.38 3.68
N LYS A 63 -2.91 -10.12 4.63
CA LYS A 63 -1.88 -9.55 5.52
C LYS A 63 -0.75 -8.95 4.71
N GLU A 64 -0.24 -9.61 3.68
CA GLU A 64 0.95 -9.15 2.95
C GLU A 64 0.61 -8.43 1.64
N VAL A 65 -0.65 -8.05 1.45
CA VAL A 65 -1.07 -7.31 0.27
C VAL A 65 -0.51 -5.89 0.30
N LEU A 66 -0.03 -5.44 -0.84
CA LEU A 66 0.32 -4.05 -1.10
C LEU A 66 -0.85 -3.33 -1.75
N GLU A 67 -1.03 -2.07 -1.37
CA GLU A 67 -2.03 -1.17 -1.90
C GLU A 67 -1.36 0.04 -2.56
N TRP A 68 -1.94 0.53 -3.67
CA TRP A 68 -1.72 1.90 -4.08
C TRP A 68 -2.61 2.80 -3.23
N ILE A 69 -2.01 3.79 -2.58
CA ILE A 69 -2.71 4.65 -1.63
C ILE A 69 -2.55 6.09 -2.10
N LEU A 70 -3.67 6.79 -2.22
CA LEU A 70 -3.64 8.22 -2.55
C LEU A 70 -3.06 8.99 -1.37
N TYR A 71 -2.19 9.95 -1.66
CA TYR A 71 -1.46 10.68 -0.62
C TYR A 71 -2.37 11.54 0.27
N ASP A 72 -3.50 11.99 -0.27
CA ASP A 72 -4.54 12.74 0.45
C ASP A 72 -5.29 11.91 1.49
N ARG A 73 -5.06 10.60 1.56
CA ARG A 73 -5.56 9.72 2.63
C ARG A 73 -4.69 9.77 3.89
N PHE A 74 -3.57 10.48 3.84
CA PHE A 74 -2.71 10.73 4.99
C PHE A 74 -2.92 12.14 5.54
N TYR A 75 -2.93 12.26 6.87
CA TYR A 75 -3.00 13.54 7.58
C TYR A 75 -2.13 13.52 8.83
N ASP A 76 -1.92 14.68 9.44
CA ASP A 76 -0.99 14.90 10.55
C ASP A 76 0.40 14.30 10.27
N ILE A 77 0.94 14.60 9.08
CA ILE A 77 2.24 14.08 8.64
C ILE A 77 3.35 14.83 9.39
N GLU A 78 4.10 14.10 10.22
CA GLU A 78 5.16 14.63 11.07
C GLU A 78 6.51 13.99 10.71
N TYR A 79 7.56 14.79 10.54
CA TYR A 79 8.91 14.26 10.37
C TYR A 79 9.45 13.70 11.69
N ILE A 80 9.88 12.43 11.70
CA ILE A 80 10.27 11.74 12.94
C ILE A 80 11.75 11.35 13.01
N ALA A 81 12.45 11.23 11.88
CA ALA A 81 13.86 10.84 11.90
C ALA A 81 14.63 11.19 10.61
N ASN A 82 15.96 11.32 10.77
CA ASN A 82 16.93 11.37 9.67
C ASN A 82 16.70 10.22 8.69
N LYS A 83 16.94 10.48 7.41
CA LYS A 83 16.58 9.62 6.25
C LYS A 83 15.12 9.71 5.79
N LYS A 84 14.48 10.88 5.94
CA LYS A 84 13.16 11.19 5.34
C LYS A 84 12.07 10.20 5.78
N VAL A 85 11.99 10.00 7.09
CA VAL A 85 10.99 9.15 7.73
C VAL A 85 9.97 10.04 8.42
N TYR A 86 8.69 9.78 8.15
CA TYR A 86 7.56 10.54 8.65
C TYR A 86 6.57 9.61 9.34
N LYS A 87 5.86 10.12 10.33
CA LYS A 87 4.67 9.50 10.93
C LYS A 87 3.44 10.16 10.33
N ALA A 88 2.38 9.40 10.10
CA ALA A 88 1.12 9.94 9.59
C ALA A 88 -0.07 9.11 10.08
N ASN A 89 -1.24 9.73 10.10
CA ASN A 89 -2.52 9.02 10.23
C ASN A 89 -3.04 8.64 8.83
N TRP A 90 -3.45 7.39 8.65
CA TRP A 90 -4.07 6.90 7.41
C TRP A 90 -5.57 6.65 7.62
N ILE A 91 -6.40 7.46 6.96
CA ILE A 91 -7.86 7.50 7.16
C ILE A 91 -8.51 6.14 6.88
N ASP A 92 -8.20 5.51 5.75
CA ASP A 92 -8.80 4.22 5.40
C ASP A 92 -8.26 3.08 6.26
N GLY A 93 -6.97 3.16 6.60
CA GLY A 93 -6.21 2.05 7.14
C GLY A 93 -6.11 0.85 6.19
N ASN A 94 -5.34 -0.14 6.62
CA ASN A 94 -5.03 -1.30 5.78
C ASN A 94 -6.22 -2.24 5.62
N ILE A 95 -6.25 -2.97 4.50
CA ILE A 95 -7.18 -4.09 4.30
C ILE A 95 -7.00 -5.13 5.41
N LYS A 96 -8.13 -5.53 6.03
CA LYS A 96 -8.21 -6.50 7.13
C LYS A 96 -8.82 -7.81 6.65
N CYS A 97 -9.90 -7.75 5.88
CA CYS A 97 -10.66 -8.89 5.38
C CYS A 97 -11.61 -8.50 4.25
N TRP A 98 -12.27 -9.48 3.64
CA TRP A 98 -13.40 -9.23 2.75
C TRP A 98 -14.71 -9.14 3.53
N ASP A 99 -15.45 -8.06 3.36
CA ASP A 99 -16.80 -7.86 3.89
C ASP A 99 -17.82 -8.35 2.84
N TYR A 100 -18.46 -9.49 3.12
CA TYR A 100 -19.42 -10.12 2.21
C TYR A 100 -20.76 -9.39 2.14
N GLU A 101 -21.14 -8.62 3.17
CA GLU A 101 -22.40 -7.87 3.17
C GLU A 101 -22.25 -6.62 2.30
N LYS A 102 -21.11 -5.93 2.42
CA LYS A 102 -20.80 -4.74 1.63
C LYS A 102 -20.24 -5.04 0.24
N GLN A 103 -19.82 -6.27 0.01
CA GLN A 103 -19.08 -6.67 -1.20
C GLN A 103 -17.82 -5.80 -1.41
N ASP A 104 -17.10 -5.50 -0.32
CA ASP A 104 -15.91 -4.65 -0.33
C ASP A 104 -14.88 -5.09 0.71
N TRP A 105 -13.68 -4.51 0.69
CA TRP A 105 -12.64 -4.74 1.67
C TRP A 105 -12.95 -4.05 3.00
N GLY A 106 -13.05 -4.84 4.07
CA GLY A 106 -13.07 -4.34 5.43
C GLY A 106 -11.68 -3.83 5.83
N ARG A 107 -11.62 -2.66 6.49
CA ARG A 107 -10.38 -1.96 6.82
C ARG A 107 -10.24 -1.63 8.30
N ASN A 108 -9.01 -1.34 8.72
CA ASN A 108 -8.68 -0.97 10.10
C ASN A 108 -8.84 0.52 10.43
N ASN A 109 -9.46 1.35 9.57
CA ASN A 109 -9.85 2.76 9.75
C ASN A 109 -9.03 3.60 10.75
N ASN A 110 -8.39 4.68 10.28
CA ASN A 110 -7.63 5.63 11.10
C ASN A 110 -6.46 4.99 11.86
N ILE A 111 -5.56 4.33 11.13
CA ILE A 111 -4.33 3.75 11.73
C ILE A 111 -3.15 4.72 11.62
N ILE A 112 -2.27 4.69 12.61
CA ILE A 112 -0.98 5.39 12.55
C ILE A 112 0.00 4.55 11.74
N VAL A 113 0.70 5.18 10.81
CA VAL A 113 1.70 4.56 9.93
C VAL A 113 2.99 5.37 9.89
N THR A 114 4.07 4.69 9.51
CA THR A 114 5.35 5.34 9.17
C THR A 114 5.50 5.40 7.65
N LEU A 115 5.64 6.60 7.10
CA LEU A 115 6.01 6.87 5.71
C LEU A 115 7.53 6.97 5.59
N LYS A 116 8.14 6.23 4.66
CA LYS A 116 9.57 6.34 4.33
C LYS A 116 9.72 6.78 2.87
N GLU A 117 10.37 7.91 2.65
CA GLU A 117 10.65 8.42 1.30
C GLU A 117 11.80 7.66 0.63
N LEU A 118 11.63 7.33 -0.64
CA LEU A 118 12.61 6.66 -1.48
C LEU A 118 13.21 7.65 -2.48
N ASN A 119 14.54 7.77 -2.46
CA ASN A 119 15.27 8.76 -3.27
C ASN A 119 15.51 8.32 -4.73
N ASP A 120 15.32 7.05 -5.09
CA ASP A 120 15.50 6.53 -6.46
C ASP A 120 14.41 5.50 -6.81
N PRO A 121 13.59 5.73 -7.86
CA PRO A 121 12.60 4.77 -8.35
C PRO A 121 13.22 3.47 -8.88
N LYS A 122 14.47 3.50 -9.38
CA LYS A 122 15.19 2.31 -9.84
C LYS A 122 15.48 1.32 -8.69
N ILE A 123 15.37 1.78 -7.45
CA ILE A 123 15.51 0.97 -6.22
C ILE A 123 14.17 0.30 -5.83
N ILE A 124 13.08 0.49 -6.59
CA ILE A 124 11.87 -0.36 -6.49
C ILE A 124 12.12 -1.71 -7.20
N THR A 125 13.37 -2.09 -7.38
CA THR A 125 13.76 -3.46 -7.71
C THR A 125 13.70 -4.34 -6.46
N LEU A 126 13.49 -5.63 -6.71
CA LEU A 126 13.33 -6.72 -5.74
C LEU A 126 14.38 -6.71 -4.59
N GLU A 127 15.58 -6.19 -4.86
CA GLU A 127 16.68 -6.08 -3.89
C GLU A 127 16.32 -5.23 -2.65
N PHE A 128 15.67 -4.07 -2.82
CA PHE A 128 15.24 -3.24 -1.69
C PHE A 128 14.09 -3.89 -0.90
N MET A 129 13.35 -4.80 -1.50
CA MET A 129 12.25 -5.47 -0.80
C MET A 129 12.74 -6.65 0.02
N ASP A 130 13.69 -7.41 -0.51
CA ASP A 130 14.25 -8.56 0.19
C ASP A 130 15.08 -8.11 1.41
N GLU A 131 15.71 -6.94 1.35
CA GLU A 131 16.44 -6.34 2.49
C GLU A 131 15.50 -5.92 3.65
N ILE A 132 14.24 -5.54 3.38
CA ILE A 132 13.34 -4.98 4.41
C ILE A 132 12.18 -5.92 4.79
N LYS A 133 11.98 -7.03 4.05
CA LYS A 133 11.05 -8.11 4.43
C LYS A 133 11.45 -8.80 5.74
N ILE A 134 12.71 -8.68 6.15
CA ILE A 134 13.24 -9.37 7.34
C ILE A 134 12.60 -8.82 8.63
N ASP A 135 12.27 -7.52 8.70
CA ASP A 135 11.85 -6.88 9.97
C ASP A 135 10.53 -6.10 9.93
N HIS A 136 9.99 -5.75 8.75
CA HIS A 136 8.86 -4.81 8.67
C HIS A 136 7.77 -5.24 7.68
N LYS A 137 6.52 -5.10 8.13
CA LYS A 137 5.33 -5.30 7.30
C LYS A 137 5.03 -4.06 6.46
N PHE A 138 4.76 -4.23 5.17
CA PHE A 138 4.40 -3.15 4.25
C PHE A 138 2.93 -3.18 3.88
N TYR A 139 2.31 -2.00 3.83
CA TYR A 139 0.90 -1.88 3.43
C TYR A 139 0.72 -1.39 2.00
N GLY A 140 1.67 -0.64 1.47
CA GLY A 140 1.48 -0.02 0.18
C GLY A 140 2.49 1.04 -0.17
N ILE A 141 2.17 1.71 -1.27
CA ILE A 141 2.96 2.74 -1.91
C ILE A 141 2.06 3.97 -2.11
N THR A 142 2.62 5.16 -1.90
CA THR A 142 1.99 6.44 -2.22
C THR A 142 3.00 7.36 -2.92
N GLN A 143 2.50 8.28 -3.73
CA GLN A 143 3.31 9.34 -4.35
C GLN A 143 3.02 10.69 -3.71
N ASN A 144 4.05 11.41 -3.28
CA ASN A 144 3.90 12.77 -2.76
C ASN A 144 3.47 13.73 -3.90
N PRO A 145 2.37 14.49 -3.77
CA PRO A 145 1.95 15.44 -4.79
C PRO A 145 2.96 16.59 -5.00
N GLU A 146 3.72 16.99 -3.97
CA GLU A 146 4.73 18.06 -4.08
C GLU A 146 5.95 17.65 -4.93
N THR A 147 6.08 16.36 -5.23
CA THR A 147 7.10 15.87 -6.16
C THR A 147 6.58 15.72 -7.59
N LYS A 148 5.32 16.05 -7.86
CA LYS A 148 4.82 16.10 -9.25
C LYS A 148 5.55 17.21 -10.00
N PRO A 149 6.08 16.95 -11.21
CA PRO A 149 6.55 18.04 -12.06
C PRO A 149 5.37 18.96 -12.35
N GLU A 150 5.56 20.26 -12.06
CA GLU A 150 4.66 21.30 -12.56
C GLU A 150 4.62 21.18 -14.09
N PHE A 151 3.42 21.05 -14.65
CA PHE A 151 3.18 21.08 -16.09
C PHE A 151 3.05 22.52 -16.57
#